data_AF-A0A6I9SY15-F1
#
_entry.id   AF-A0A6I9SY15-F1
#
_cell.length_a   1.000
_cell.length_b   1.000
_cell.length_c   1.000
_cell.angle_alpha   90.00
_cell.angle_beta   90.00
_cell.angle_gamma   90.00
#
_symmetry.space_group_name_H-M   'P 1'
#
loop_
_entity.id
_entity.type
_entity.pdbx_description
1 polymer ?
#
loop_
_entity_poly.entity_id
_entity_poly.type
_entity_poly.pdbx_seq_one_letter_code
_entity_poly.pdbx_strand_id
1 'polypeptide(L)'
;MIIWVNPILSSTPPYFTQTPSKLPAKNHSCFANSTVSASHIPRRRCDLYDLHKDLVPYAEAWSWQNAIVEEKKALSEKNDDLADSLILLQHHPVYTLGAGSSEGFLNFDVKNPPIDLYRTERGGEVTYHGPGQLVMYPIINLRYQKMDLHWYLRSLEEVVIRALSSAFAIEASRIEGLTGVWVTRN
;
A
#
# COMPACT_ATOMS: atom_id res chain seq x y z
N MET A 1 -4.34 -4.34 -3.17
CA MET A 1 -4.48 -4.69 -1.75
C MET A 1 -3.51 -3.86 -0.93
N ILE A 2 -3.97 -3.29 0.18
CA ILE A 2 -3.33 -2.20 0.91
C ILE A 2 -2.50 -2.81 2.03
N ILE A 3 -1.19 -2.55 2.03
CA ILE A 3 -0.31 -2.99 3.12
C ILE A 3 -0.24 -1.87 4.15
N TRP A 4 -0.51 -2.24 5.39
CA TRP A 4 -0.41 -1.38 6.55
C TRP A 4 0.96 -1.61 7.19
N VAL A 5 1.66 -0.52 7.50
CA VAL A 5 2.84 -0.55 8.37
C VAL A 5 2.37 -0.13 9.76
N ASN A 6 2.47 -1.03 10.72
CA ASN A 6 2.21 -0.74 12.13
C ASN A 6 3.37 0.09 12.71
N PRO A 7 3.15 1.32 13.19
CA PRO A 7 4.23 2.10 13.79
C PRO A 7 4.65 1.64 15.20
N ILE A 8 4.01 0.63 15.81
CA ILE A 8 4.20 0.25 17.22
C ILE A 8 5.08 -1.01 17.41
N LEU A 9 5.30 -1.82 16.37
CA LEU A 9 6.12 -3.04 16.50
C LEU A 9 7.55 -2.76 16.03
N SER A 10 8.43 -2.47 17.00
CA SER A 10 9.86 -2.19 16.80
C SER A 10 10.73 -3.42 16.52
N SER A 11 10.14 -4.57 16.23
CA SER A 11 10.89 -5.78 15.88
C SER A 11 10.72 -6.10 14.40
N THR A 12 11.81 -6.06 13.65
CA THR A 12 11.90 -6.66 12.31
C THR A 12 11.35 -8.08 12.40
N PRO A 13 10.31 -8.45 11.63
CA PRO A 13 9.85 -9.83 11.58
C PRO A 13 11.05 -10.72 11.22
N PRO A 14 11.18 -11.92 11.81
CA PRO A 14 12.37 -12.78 11.67
C PRO A 14 12.68 -13.20 10.22
N TYR A 15 11.78 -12.89 9.27
CA TYR A 15 11.88 -13.19 7.85
C TYR A 15 12.52 -12.06 7.01
N PHE A 16 12.81 -10.88 7.59
CA PHE A 16 13.49 -9.78 6.90
C PHE A 16 14.93 -9.64 7.40
N THR A 17 15.84 -10.39 6.80
CA THR A 17 17.28 -10.42 7.16
C THR A 17 18.16 -9.54 6.27
N GLN A 18 17.58 -8.86 5.26
CA GLN A 18 18.34 -8.04 4.32
C GLN A 18 18.51 -6.60 4.81
N THR A 19 19.68 -6.03 4.53
CA THR A 19 19.99 -4.62 4.77
C THR A 19 19.06 -3.74 3.91
N PRO A 20 18.56 -2.59 4.42
CA PRO A 20 17.67 -1.74 3.65
C PRO A 20 18.36 -1.30 2.34
N SER A 21 17.74 -1.59 1.19
CA SER A 21 18.25 -1.09 -0.08
C SER A 21 17.92 0.40 -0.21
N LYS A 22 18.67 1.11 -1.06
CA LYS A 22 18.48 2.55 -1.25
C LYS A 22 17.11 2.81 -1.89
N LEU A 23 16.37 3.77 -1.35
CA LEU A 23 15.10 4.21 -1.91
C LEU A 23 15.25 4.60 -3.39
N PRO A 24 14.30 4.22 -4.26
CA PRO A 24 14.28 4.62 -5.65
C PRO A 24 14.08 6.13 -5.79
N ALA A 25 14.42 6.69 -6.95
CA ALA A 25 14.27 8.12 -7.20
C ALA A 25 12.79 8.53 -7.14
N LYS A 26 12.52 9.70 -6.52
CA LYS A 26 11.19 10.31 -6.47
C LYS A 26 10.84 10.89 -7.84
N ASN A 27 9.66 10.57 -8.36
CA ASN A 27 9.02 11.36 -9.40
C ASN A 27 8.16 12.42 -8.73
N HIS A 28 8.49 13.69 -8.90
CA HIS A 28 7.64 14.78 -8.41
C HIS A 28 6.45 14.97 -9.36
N SER A 29 5.36 14.24 -9.13
CA SER A 29 4.09 14.54 -9.78
C SER A 29 3.36 15.62 -8.98
N CYS A 30 3.63 16.89 -9.28
CA CYS A 30 2.60 17.91 -9.05
C CYS A 30 1.51 17.65 -10.10
N PHE A 31 0.34 17.16 -9.69
CA PHE A 31 -0.83 17.15 -10.56
C PHE A 31 -1.26 18.61 -10.80
N ALA A 32 -0.63 19.26 -11.75
CA ALA A 32 -0.96 20.61 -12.19
C ALA A 32 -2.05 20.57 -13.27
N ASN A 33 -3.06 21.40 -13.05
CA ASN A 33 -4.12 21.86 -13.95
C ASN A 33 -5.15 20.84 -14.45
N SER A 34 -6.23 20.72 -13.68
CA SER A 34 -7.57 20.58 -14.26
C SER A 34 -8.40 21.80 -13.84
N THR A 35 -8.88 22.56 -14.84
CA THR A 35 -9.79 23.69 -14.67
C THR A 35 -11.15 23.19 -14.20
N VAL A 36 -11.31 23.02 -12.88
CA VAL A 36 -12.63 22.90 -12.25
C VAL A 36 -12.64 23.86 -11.07
N SER A 37 -13.58 24.80 -11.12
CA SER A 37 -13.76 25.87 -10.15
C SER A 37 -14.41 25.37 -8.84
N ALA A 38 -13.96 25.98 -7.75
CA ALA A 38 -14.63 26.16 -6.45
C ALA A 38 -14.87 24.95 -5.53
N SER A 39 -13.77 24.34 -5.07
CA SER A 39 -13.49 24.25 -3.63
C SER A 39 -11.97 24.26 -3.46
N HIS A 40 -11.42 25.26 -2.77
CA HIS A 40 -9.98 25.40 -2.55
C HIS A 40 -9.55 24.39 -1.48
N ILE A 41 -9.53 23.10 -1.83
CA ILE A 41 -8.79 22.10 -1.05
C ILE A 41 -7.32 22.30 -1.43
N PRO A 42 -6.44 22.72 -0.50
CA PRO A 42 -5.01 22.84 -0.79
C PRO A 42 -4.51 21.49 -1.30
N ARG A 43 -4.03 21.45 -2.56
CA ARG A 43 -3.46 20.21 -3.12
C ARG A 43 -2.12 19.97 -2.43
N ARG A 44 -2.07 19.00 -1.50
CA ARG A 44 -0.80 18.57 -0.91
C ARG A 44 0.10 17.96 -1.98
N ARG A 45 1.40 18.20 -1.82
CA ARG A 45 2.43 17.49 -2.54
C ARG A 45 2.35 16.00 -2.17
N CYS A 46 2.43 15.13 -3.16
CA CYS A 46 2.61 13.70 -2.98
C CYS A 46 3.90 13.29 -3.68
N ASP A 47 4.79 12.63 -2.93
CA ASP A 47 5.99 12.03 -3.50
C ASP A 47 5.61 10.66 -4.10
N LEU A 48 5.72 10.55 -5.43
CA LEU A 48 5.41 9.34 -6.17
C LEU A 48 6.70 8.58 -6.49
N TYR A 49 6.76 7.32 -6.09
CA TYR A 49 7.77 6.35 -6.52
C TYR A 49 7.10 5.41 -7.52
N ASP A 50 7.22 5.73 -8.80
CA ASP A 50 6.57 4.97 -9.87
C ASP A 50 7.52 3.91 -10.45
N LEU A 51 7.30 2.68 -10.01
CA LEU A 51 7.97 1.47 -10.45
C LEU A 51 6.95 0.48 -11.03
N HIS A 52 5.81 0.95 -11.56
CA HIS A 52 4.71 0.07 -11.98
C HIS A 52 5.09 -0.97 -13.04
N LYS A 53 6.25 -0.82 -13.71
CA LYS A 53 6.79 -1.77 -14.69
C LYS A 53 7.81 -2.75 -14.10
N ASP A 54 8.27 -2.52 -12.88
CA ASP A 54 9.35 -3.26 -12.26
C ASP A 54 8.82 -4.36 -11.33
N LEU A 55 9.47 -5.51 -11.38
CA LEU A 55 9.28 -6.59 -10.40
C LEU A 55 10.27 -6.37 -9.26
N VAL A 56 9.73 -6.17 -8.06
CA VAL A 56 10.50 -5.86 -6.86
C VAL A 56 10.33 -7.00 -5.85
N PRO A 57 11.41 -7.53 -5.24
CA PRO A 57 11.29 -8.44 -4.11
C PRO A 57 10.47 -7.83 -2.96
N TYR A 58 9.59 -8.62 -2.34
CA TYR A 58 8.70 -8.11 -1.29
C TYR A 58 9.45 -7.46 -0.13
N ALA A 59 10.54 -8.10 0.32
CA ALA A 59 11.40 -7.60 1.39
C ALA A 59 12.02 -6.23 1.09
N GLU A 60 12.38 -6.00 -0.17
CA GLU A 60 12.97 -4.74 -0.59
C GLU A 60 11.94 -3.61 -0.50
N ALA A 61 10.77 -3.79 -1.08
CA ALA A 61 9.69 -2.81 -1.00
C ALA A 61 9.21 -2.56 0.44
N TRP A 62 9.19 -3.61 1.28
CA TRP A 62 8.88 -3.47 2.70
C TRP A 62 9.92 -2.59 3.41
N SER A 63 11.21 -2.77 3.09
CA SER A 63 12.27 -1.91 3.63
C SER A 63 12.10 -0.44 3.23
N TRP A 64 11.68 -0.17 1.99
CA TRP A 64 11.38 1.18 1.51
C TRP A 64 10.18 1.80 2.22
N GLN A 65 9.11 1.04 2.42
CA GLN A 65 7.93 1.50 3.17
C GLN A 65 8.33 1.95 4.57
N ASN A 66 9.13 1.14 5.28
CA ASN A 66 9.62 1.49 6.62
C ASN A 66 10.52 2.73 6.61
N ALA A 67 11.46 2.81 5.67
CA ALA A 67 12.34 3.97 5.56
C ALA A 67 11.55 5.28 5.37
N ILE A 68 10.51 5.26 4.54
CA ILE A 68 9.62 6.43 4.32
C ILE A 68 8.80 6.73 5.57
N VAL A 69 8.27 5.71 6.26
CA VAL A 69 7.52 5.90 7.52
C VAL A 69 8.40 6.54 8.58
N GLU A 70 9.63 6.08 8.75
CA GLU A 70 10.58 6.64 9.73
C GLU A 70 10.99 8.08 9.36
N GLU A 71 11.28 8.36 8.08
CA GLU A 71 11.52 9.72 7.59
C GLU A 71 10.35 10.65 7.94
N LYS A 72 9.11 10.22 7.67
CA LYS A 72 7.91 11.01 7.94
C LYS A 72 7.65 11.20 9.44
N LYS A 73 7.90 10.20 10.28
CA LYS A 73 7.79 10.34 11.74
C LYS A 73 8.74 11.42 12.25
N ALA A 74 10.01 11.38 11.83
CA ALA A 74 11.03 12.34 12.24
C ALA A 74 10.71 13.78 11.80
N LEU A 75 10.12 13.94 10.61
CA LEU A 75 9.65 15.24 10.11
C LEU A 75 8.36 15.70 10.84
N SER A 76 7.47 14.78 11.22
CA SER A 76 6.26 15.10 12.00
C SER A 76 6.57 15.71 13.36
N GLU A 77 7.62 15.22 14.02
CA GLU A 77 8.08 15.74 15.32
C GLU A 77 8.58 17.19 15.24
N LYS A 78 9.04 17.60 14.06
CA LYS A 78 9.52 18.97 13.78
C LYS A 78 8.43 19.92 13.31
N ASN A 79 7.18 19.44 13.20
CA ASN A 79 6.03 20.18 12.65
C ASN A 79 6.25 20.68 11.21
N ASP A 80 7.10 19.99 10.44
CA ASP A 80 7.34 20.27 9.02
C ASP A 80 6.19 19.75 8.14
N ASP A 81 6.02 20.35 6.96
CA ASP A 81 5.02 19.91 5.99
C ASP A 81 5.36 18.52 5.43
N LEU A 82 4.56 17.53 5.80
CA LEU A 82 4.70 16.14 5.37
C LEU A 82 3.92 15.90 4.08
N ALA A 83 4.59 16.01 2.94
CA ALA A 83 4.05 15.45 1.70
C ALA A 83 3.65 13.98 1.93
N ASP A 84 2.51 13.52 1.43
CA ASP A 84 2.17 12.10 1.45
C ASP A 84 3.08 11.34 0.46
N SER A 85 3.20 10.02 0.57
CA SER A 85 3.97 9.23 -0.40
C SER A 85 3.15 8.09 -0.99
N LEU A 86 3.45 7.73 -2.23
CA LEU A 86 2.85 6.59 -2.92
C LEU A 86 3.94 5.80 -3.64
N ILE A 87 4.03 4.50 -3.36
CA ILE A 87 4.85 3.57 -4.13
C ILE A 87 3.92 2.76 -5.04
N LEU A 88 4.24 2.69 -6.33
CA LEU A 88 3.59 1.84 -7.33
C LEU A 88 4.59 0.81 -7.83
N LEU A 89 4.28 -0.48 -7.77
CA LEU A 89 5.18 -1.54 -8.24
C LEU A 89 4.44 -2.83 -8.57
N GLN A 90 5.19 -3.84 -9.00
CA GLN A 90 4.76 -5.23 -9.03
C GLN A 90 5.72 -6.07 -8.18
N HIS A 91 5.26 -7.22 -7.70
CA HIS A 91 6.11 -8.14 -6.93
C HIS A 91 6.49 -9.37 -7.74
N HIS A 92 7.67 -9.93 -7.46
CA HIS A 92 7.91 -11.35 -7.70
C HIS A 92 6.84 -12.20 -6.98
N PRO A 93 6.53 -13.42 -7.44
CA PRO A 93 5.56 -14.29 -6.80
C PRO A 93 5.81 -14.43 -5.29
N VAL A 94 4.85 -14.03 -4.47
CA VAL A 94 4.98 -14.02 -3.02
C VAL A 94 3.63 -14.21 -2.34
N TYR A 95 3.62 -14.99 -1.26
CA TYR A 95 2.52 -15.02 -0.31
C TYR A 95 2.85 -14.14 0.89
N THR A 96 1.86 -13.38 1.35
CA THR A 96 1.97 -12.64 2.62
C THR A 96 0.87 -13.08 3.57
N LEU A 97 1.19 -13.19 4.85
CA LEU A 97 0.24 -13.47 5.93
C LEU A 97 0.10 -12.22 6.77
N GLY A 98 -1.12 -11.73 6.95
CA GLY A 98 -1.39 -10.61 7.84
C GLY A 98 -1.30 -10.98 9.33
N ALA A 99 -1.40 -9.98 10.19
CA ALA A 99 -1.21 -10.12 11.63
C ALA A 99 -2.21 -11.09 12.28
N GLY A 100 -3.46 -11.09 11.80
CA GLY A 100 -4.51 -12.00 12.29
C GLY A 100 -4.50 -13.39 11.63
N SER A 101 -3.63 -13.62 10.64
CA SER A 101 -3.75 -14.80 9.80
C SER A 101 -3.15 -16.05 10.43
N SER A 102 -3.90 -17.15 10.35
CA SER A 102 -3.45 -18.48 10.77
C SER A 102 -2.81 -19.24 9.61
N GLU A 103 -1.92 -20.18 9.92
CA GLU A 103 -1.31 -21.06 8.90
C GLU A 103 -2.34 -21.98 8.23
N GLY A 104 -3.51 -22.21 8.86
CA GLY A 104 -4.59 -23.03 8.31
C GLY A 104 -5.26 -22.46 7.05
N PHE A 105 -4.98 -21.21 6.69
CA PHE A 105 -5.41 -20.63 5.41
C PHE A 105 -4.46 -20.95 4.25
N LEU A 106 -3.33 -21.59 4.53
CA LEU A 106 -2.39 -22.03 3.51
C LEU A 106 -2.70 -23.47 3.10
N ASN A 107 -2.66 -23.70 1.79
CA ASN A 107 -2.79 -25.04 1.21
C ASN A 107 -1.41 -25.73 1.04
N PHE A 108 -0.40 -25.28 1.77
CA PHE A 108 0.98 -25.79 1.70
C PHE A 108 1.67 -25.67 3.08
N ASP A 109 2.77 -26.42 3.26
CA ASP A 109 3.58 -26.39 4.49
C ASP A 109 4.38 -25.07 4.56
N VAL A 110 4.20 -24.32 5.65
CA VAL A 110 4.92 -23.08 5.95
C VAL A 110 6.43 -23.29 6.03
N LYS A 111 6.89 -24.49 6.41
CA LYS A 111 8.32 -24.82 6.50
C LYS A 111 8.96 -25.04 5.12
N ASN A 112 8.15 -25.30 4.10
CA ASN A 112 8.60 -25.53 2.73
C ASN A 112 7.64 -24.87 1.73
N PRO A 113 7.55 -23.53 1.73
CA PRO A 113 6.61 -22.83 0.88
C PRO A 113 7.06 -22.92 -0.59
N PRO A 114 6.12 -22.99 -1.55
CA PRO A 114 6.45 -23.15 -2.97
C PRO A 114 7.05 -21.87 -3.60
N ILE A 115 6.85 -20.73 -2.97
CA ILE A 115 7.37 -19.40 -3.31
C ILE A 115 7.61 -18.64 -2.00
N ASP A 116 8.19 -17.44 -2.09
CA ASP A 116 8.45 -16.61 -0.92
C ASP A 116 7.19 -16.41 -0.06
N LEU A 117 7.38 -16.53 1.25
CA LEU A 117 6.31 -16.43 2.25
C LEU A 117 6.74 -15.46 3.35
N TYR A 118 5.98 -14.38 3.56
CA TYR A 118 6.27 -13.41 4.61
C TYR A 118 5.09 -13.26 5.56
N ARG A 119 5.37 -13.32 6.87
CA ARG A 119 4.43 -12.79 7.87
C ARG A 119 4.64 -11.29 8.03
N THR A 120 3.54 -10.57 8.06
CA THR A 120 3.49 -9.11 7.97
C THR A 120 2.50 -8.55 8.98
N GLU A 121 2.66 -7.28 9.31
CA GLU A 121 1.84 -6.57 10.28
C GLU A 121 0.48 -6.12 9.73
N ARG A 122 0.26 -6.22 8.41
CA ARG A 122 -0.99 -5.77 7.78
C ARG A 122 -2.22 -6.52 8.31
N GLY A 123 -3.38 -5.88 8.23
CA GLY A 123 -4.66 -6.53 8.45
C GLY A 123 -5.02 -7.57 7.38
N GLY A 124 -6.03 -8.39 7.68
CA GLY A 124 -6.53 -9.43 6.79
C GLY A 124 -5.74 -10.73 6.83
N GLU A 125 -6.21 -11.70 6.04
CA GLU A 125 -5.69 -13.06 6.00
C GLU A 125 -4.48 -13.20 5.06
N VAL A 126 -4.27 -14.38 4.49
CA VAL A 126 -3.30 -14.63 3.42
C VAL A 126 -3.68 -13.90 2.13
N THR A 127 -2.68 -13.38 1.40
CA THR A 127 -2.84 -13.01 -0.01
C THR A 127 -1.64 -13.44 -0.84
N TYR A 128 -1.83 -13.44 -2.15
CA TYR A 128 -0.79 -13.56 -3.15
C TYR A 128 -0.51 -12.22 -3.85
N HIS A 129 0.76 -11.99 -4.19
CA HIS A 129 1.20 -10.98 -5.14
C HIS A 129 2.12 -11.59 -6.20
N GLY A 130 2.10 -11.02 -7.40
CA GLY A 130 2.93 -11.52 -8.50
C GLY A 130 2.89 -10.63 -9.76
N PRO A 131 3.60 -11.03 -10.83
CA PRO A 131 3.64 -10.30 -12.09
C PRO A 131 2.25 -10.07 -12.68
N GLY A 132 2.03 -8.88 -13.24
CA GLY A 132 0.75 -8.42 -13.78
C GLY A 132 -0.20 -7.81 -12.73
N GLN A 133 0.12 -7.92 -11.44
CA GLN A 133 -0.64 -7.28 -10.38
C GLN A 133 0.01 -5.95 -9.98
N LEU A 134 -0.66 -4.83 -10.25
CA LEU A 134 -0.25 -3.53 -9.73
C LEU A 134 -0.49 -3.48 -8.21
N VAL A 135 0.57 -3.19 -7.47
CA VAL A 135 0.54 -3.00 -6.01
C VAL A 135 0.83 -1.55 -5.68
N MET A 136 0.07 -1.01 -4.72
CA MET A 136 0.16 0.37 -4.28
C MET A 136 0.40 0.42 -2.77
N TYR A 137 1.39 1.20 -2.34
CA TYR A 137 1.64 1.52 -0.93
C TYR A 137 1.47 3.01 -0.68
N PRO A 138 0.24 3.48 -0.39
CA PRO A 138 0.00 4.83 0.09
C PRO A 138 0.50 4.96 1.53
N ILE A 139 1.40 5.90 1.78
CA ILE A 139 1.96 6.24 3.09
C ILE A 139 1.49 7.65 3.43
N ILE A 140 0.39 7.72 4.17
CA ILE A 140 -0.40 8.94 4.38
C ILE A 140 -0.40 9.35 5.86
N ASN A 141 -0.30 10.67 6.11
CA ASN A 141 -0.46 11.20 7.46
C ASN A 141 -1.94 11.34 7.87
N LEU A 142 -2.47 10.33 8.58
CA LEU A 142 -3.85 10.34 9.05
C LEU A 142 -4.17 11.40 10.13
N ARG A 143 -3.17 11.91 10.85
CA ARG A 143 -3.38 13.01 11.83
C ARG A 143 -3.80 14.29 11.12
N TYR A 144 -3.32 14.49 9.90
CA TYR A 144 -3.69 15.63 9.08
C TYR A 144 -5.00 15.42 8.34
N GLN A 145 -5.24 14.20 7.84
CA GLN A 145 -6.46 13.88 7.07
C GLN A 145 -7.65 13.62 8.00
N LYS A 146 -7.78 12.37 8.44
CA LYS A 146 -8.77 11.91 9.39
C LYS A 146 -8.18 10.69 10.11
N MET A 147 -8.12 10.74 11.43
CA MET A 147 -7.62 9.63 12.26
C MET A 147 -8.66 8.52 12.37
N ASP A 148 -9.02 7.93 11.22
CA ASP A 148 -10.08 6.94 11.09
C ASP A 148 -9.67 5.91 10.03
N LEU A 149 -9.39 4.69 10.49
CA LEU A 149 -8.95 3.59 9.64
C LEU A 149 -10.04 3.14 8.66
N HIS A 150 -11.32 3.16 9.07
CA HIS A 150 -12.42 2.79 8.18
C HIS A 150 -12.55 3.80 7.05
N TRP A 151 -12.48 5.09 7.37
CA TRP A 151 -12.45 6.14 6.35
C TRP A 151 -11.30 5.96 5.37
N TYR A 152 -10.10 5.66 5.87
CA TYR A 152 -8.92 5.44 5.03
C TYR A 152 -9.13 4.27 4.06
N LEU A 153 -9.58 3.11 4.56
CA LEU A 153 -9.84 1.93 3.73
C LEU A 153 -10.94 2.19 2.69
N ARG A 154 -12.06 2.82 3.09
CA ARG A 154 -13.14 3.17 2.16
C ARG A 154 -12.69 4.17 1.10
N SER A 155 -11.79 5.09 1.45
CA SER A 155 -11.20 6.04 0.50
C SER A 155 -10.32 5.34 -0.53
N LEU A 156 -9.55 4.33 -0.13
CA LEU A 156 -8.73 3.55 -1.06
C LEU A 156 -9.56 2.65 -1.98
N GLU A 157 -10.64 2.05 -1.47
CA GLU A 157 -11.61 1.36 -2.33
C GLU A 157 -12.23 2.31 -3.36
N GLU A 158 -12.50 3.57 -2.97
CA GLU A 158 -13.09 4.56 -3.87
C GLU A 158 -12.13 4.92 -5.01
N VAL A 159 -10.84 5.06 -4.71
CA VAL A 159 -9.80 5.29 -5.71
C VAL A 159 -9.81 4.16 -6.75
N VAL A 160 -9.87 2.91 -6.31
CA VAL A 160 -9.89 1.75 -7.21
C VAL A 160 -11.17 1.69 -8.04
N ILE A 161 -12.35 1.89 -7.44
CA ILE A 161 -13.63 1.92 -8.16
C ILE A 161 -13.61 2.99 -9.26
N ARG A 162 -13.17 4.21 -8.93
CA ARG A 162 -13.10 5.32 -9.89
C ARG A 162 -12.07 5.08 -10.98
N ALA A 163 -10.92 4.48 -10.65
CA ALA A 163 -9.92 4.10 -11.64
C ALA A 163 -10.46 3.07 -12.63
N LEU A 164 -11.13 2.03 -12.14
CA LEU A 164 -11.77 1.00 -12.98
C LEU A 164 -12.85 1.58 -13.91
N SER A 165 -13.73 2.42 -13.35
CA SER A 165 -14.79 3.06 -14.12
C SER A 165 -14.23 4.02 -15.18
N SER A 166 -13.29 4.91 -14.81
CA SER A 166 -12.79 5.94 -15.73
C SER A 166 -11.85 5.42 -16.80
N ALA A 167 -10.97 4.46 -16.50
CA ALA A 167 -9.98 3.96 -17.45
C ALA A 167 -10.50 2.79 -18.30
N PHE A 168 -11.47 2.02 -17.79
CA PHE A 168 -11.88 0.76 -18.41
C PHE A 168 -13.40 0.60 -18.56
N ALA A 169 -14.21 1.57 -18.12
CA ALA A 169 -15.67 1.46 -18.06
C ALA A 169 -16.15 0.21 -17.29
N ILE A 170 -15.36 -0.23 -16.30
CA ILE A 170 -15.71 -1.36 -15.44
C ILE A 170 -16.48 -0.84 -14.23
N GLU A 171 -17.71 -1.32 -14.07
CA GLU A 171 -18.51 -1.07 -12.87
C GLU A 171 -18.06 -2.00 -11.75
N ALA A 172 -17.54 -1.39 -10.67
CA ALA A 172 -17.06 -2.10 -9.49
C ALA A 172 -17.74 -1.53 -8.24
N SER A 173 -17.89 -2.36 -7.21
CA SER A 173 -18.62 -2.00 -6.00
C SER A 173 -17.94 -2.57 -4.75
N ARG A 174 -18.51 -2.21 -3.59
CA ARG A 174 -18.15 -2.78 -2.28
C ARG A 174 -19.21 -3.81 -1.90
N ILE A 175 -18.79 -4.87 -1.22
CA ILE A 175 -19.70 -5.81 -0.58
C ILE A 175 -19.67 -5.52 0.92
N GLU A 176 -20.84 -5.37 1.53
CA GLU A 176 -20.94 -5.12 2.98
C GLU A 176 -20.28 -6.26 3.78
N GLY A 177 -19.52 -5.91 4.81
CA GLY A 177 -18.75 -6.87 5.61
C GLY A 177 -17.45 -7.37 4.97
N LEU A 178 -17.19 -7.11 3.68
CA LEU A 178 -15.96 -7.51 2.99
C LEU A 178 -15.11 -6.30 2.60
N THR A 179 -13.85 -6.29 3.04
CA THR A 179 -12.88 -5.27 2.62
C THR A 179 -12.42 -5.54 1.19
N GLY A 180 -12.44 -4.52 0.34
CA GLY A 180 -11.99 -4.61 -1.06
C GLY A 180 -13.03 -4.16 -2.06
N VAL A 181 -12.65 -4.24 -3.34
CA VAL A 181 -13.47 -3.85 -4.49
C VAL A 181 -13.77 -5.08 -5.32
N TRP A 182 -15.03 -5.21 -5.72
CA TRP A 182 -15.59 -6.39 -6.37
C TRP A 182 -16.22 -6.00 -7.71
N VAL A 183 -16.06 -6.87 -8.70
CA VAL A 183 -16.75 -6.75 -9.99
C VAL A 183 -17.65 -7.97 -10.10
N THR A 184 -18.96 -7.73 -10.12
CA THR A 184 -19.94 -8.79 -10.34
C THR A 184 -20.13 -8.96 -11.84
N ARG A 185 -20.11 -10.20 -12.34
CA ARG A 185 -20.57 -10.47 -13.70
C ARG A 185 -22.08 -10.28 -13.74
N ASN A 186 -22.54 -9.36 -14.58
CA ASN A 186 -23.91 -9.39 -15.09
C ASN A 186 -24.10 -10.55 -16.06
#